data_AF-A0A5C1I3P7-F1
#
_entry.id   AF-A0A5C1I3P7-F1
#
_cell.length_a   1.000
_cell.length_b   1.000
_cell.length_c   1.000
_cell.angle_alpha   90.00
_cell.angle_beta   90.00
_cell.angle_gamma   90.00
#
_symmetry.space_group_name_H-M   'P 1'
#
loop_
_entity.id
_entity.type
_entity.pdbx_description
1 polymer ?
#
loop_
_entity_poly.entity_id
_entity_poly.type
_entity_poly.pdbx_seq_one_letter_code
_entity_poly.pdbx_strand_id
1 'polypeptide(L)'
;MRNKLFNDKAVTVKTGSGRWIQLVPDTMGSYWLYEPIPELKLGRLLFDDNDNWIYDGDLLDVNEQEDVAGIITGCQREMDELLKSIQEE
;
A
#
# COMPACT_ATOMS: atom_id res chain seq x y z
N MET A 1 -16.42 4.29 12.30
CA MET A 1 -15.52 5.39 12.71
C MET A 1 -14.13 5.06 12.18
N ARG A 2 -13.69 5.65 11.06
CA ARG A 2 -12.32 5.46 10.56
C ARG A 2 -11.35 6.08 11.57
N ASN A 3 -10.54 5.24 12.20
CA ASN A 3 -9.53 5.69 13.15
C ASN A 3 -8.50 6.52 12.36
N LYS A 4 -8.33 7.78 12.75
CA LYS A 4 -7.42 8.77 12.16
C LYS A 4 -5.96 8.40 12.43
N LEU A 5 -5.49 7.31 11.82
CA LEU A 5 -4.06 6.99 11.70
C LEU A 5 -3.51 7.41 10.34
N PHE A 6 -4.11 8.43 9.71
CA PHE A 6 -3.46 9.19 8.65
C PHE A 6 -2.35 10.02 9.30
N ASN A 7 -1.22 9.37 9.59
CA ASN A 7 0.02 10.09 9.74
C ASN A 7 0.24 10.81 8.41
N ASP A 8 0.23 12.14 8.38
CA ASP A 8 0.58 12.99 7.23
C ASP A 8 2.06 12.83 6.81
N LYS A 9 2.66 11.67 7.08
CA LYS A 9 4.05 11.36 6.83
C LYS A 9 4.13 10.39 5.68
N ALA A 10 5.04 10.68 4.76
CA ALA A 10 5.41 9.73 3.75
C ALA A 10 5.95 8.44 4.40
N VAL A 11 5.53 7.30 3.86
CA VAL A 11 5.98 5.97 4.28
C VAL A 11 6.73 5.35 3.12
N THR A 12 7.81 4.65 3.39
CA THR A 12 8.54 3.90 2.36
C THR A 12 8.42 2.41 2.65
N VAL A 13 8.02 1.63 1.64
CA VAL A 13 7.90 0.17 1.68
C VAL A 13 8.88 -0.45 0.70
N LYS A 14 9.37 -1.64 1.04
CA LYS A 14 10.04 -2.54 0.10
C LYS A 14 9.07 -3.64 -0.29
N THR A 15 8.76 -3.77 -1.57
CA THR A 15 7.89 -4.83 -2.09
C THR A 15 8.60 -6.18 -2.09
N GLY A 16 7.85 -7.27 -2.27
CA GLY A 16 8.38 -8.62 -2.44
C GLY A 16 9.31 -8.77 -3.66
N SER A 17 9.12 -7.95 -4.71
CA SER A 17 10.01 -7.86 -5.87
C SER A 17 11.37 -7.22 -5.54
N GLY A 18 11.48 -6.59 -4.36
CA GLY A 18 12.68 -5.89 -3.90
C GLY A 18 12.71 -4.41 -4.24
N ARG A 19 11.65 -3.90 -4.87
CA ARG A 19 11.49 -2.49 -5.27
C ARG A 19 11.17 -1.61 -4.07
N TRP A 20 11.68 -0.40 -4.05
CA TRP A 20 11.37 0.58 -2.99
C TRP A 20 10.32 1.56 -3.48
N ILE A 21 9.22 1.66 -2.74
CA ILE A 21 8.09 2.54 -3.06
C ILE A 21 7.84 3.48 -1.89
N GLN A 22 7.81 4.77 -2.18
CA GLN A 22 7.43 5.83 -1.26
C GLN A 22 5.96 6.19 -1.50
N LEU A 23 5.17 6.05 -0.44
CA LEU A 23 3.76 6.44 -0.35
C LEU A 23 3.69 7.83 0.29
N VAL A 24 3.20 8.81 -0.44
CA VAL A 24 3.06 10.19 0.04
C VAL A 24 1.57 10.51 0.19
N PRO A 25 1.07 10.80 1.41
CA PRO A 25 -0.33 11.17 1.62
C PRO A 25 -0.72 12.40 0.80
N ASP A 26 -1.93 12.40 0.25
CA ASP A 26 -2.56 13.53 -0.42
C ASP A 26 -3.87 13.90 0.30
N THR A 27 -4.33 15.12 0.06
CA THR A 27 -5.45 15.83 0.71
C THR A 27 -6.80 15.12 0.72
N MET A 28 -6.97 14.04 -0.04
CA MET A 28 -8.22 13.27 -0.13
C MET A 28 -8.12 11.84 0.43
N GLY A 29 -7.14 11.56 1.31
CA GLY A 29 -6.99 10.21 1.90
C GLY A 29 -6.46 9.16 0.92
N SER A 30 -5.90 9.63 -0.20
CA SER A 30 -5.17 8.83 -1.19
C SER A 30 -3.66 8.99 -0.99
N TYR A 31 -2.88 8.14 -1.65
CA TYR A 31 -1.42 8.20 -1.60
C TYR A 31 -0.82 8.26 -3.00
N TRP A 32 0.09 9.21 -3.22
CA TRP A 32 0.95 9.16 -4.40
C TRP A 32 2.05 8.11 -4.20
N LEU A 33 2.36 7.37 -5.25
CA LEU A 33 3.36 6.31 -5.24
C LEU A 33 4.56 6.73 -6.09
N TYR A 34 5.74 6.69 -5.49
CA TYR A 34 7.01 7.02 -6.14
C TYR A 34 8.04 5.96 -5.89
N GLU A 35 8.83 5.62 -6.90
CA GLU A 35 10.08 4.92 -6.72
C GLU A 35 11.19 5.96 -6.53
N PRO A 36 11.86 6.04 -5.35
CA PRO A 36 12.80 7.12 -5.07
C PRO A 36 14.01 7.12 -6.00
N ILE A 37 14.41 5.96 -6.51
CA ILE A 37 15.52 5.80 -7.45
C ILE A 37 15.04 4.77 -8.46
N PRO A 38 14.65 5.17 -9.68
CA PRO A 38 15.11 6.35 -10.43
C PRO A 38 14.19 7.60 -10.37
N GLU A 39 13.55 7.91 -9.23
CA GLU A 39 12.57 9.02 -9.10
C GLU A 39 11.37 8.89 -10.06
N LEU A 40 10.82 7.67 -10.16
CA LEU A 40 9.72 7.36 -11.06
C LEU A 40 8.38 7.49 -10.35
N LYS A 41 7.44 8.23 -10.96
CA LYS A 41 6.04 8.25 -10.50
C LYS A 41 5.34 6.96 -10.92
N LEU A 42 4.89 6.18 -9.94
CA LEU A 42 4.28 4.87 -10.15
C LEU A 42 2.77 4.94 -10.29
N GLY A 43 2.14 6.02 -9.84
CA GLY A 43 0.69 6.19 -9.87
C GLY A 43 0.15 6.64 -8.52
N ARG A 44 -1.09 6.27 -8.22
CA ARG A 44 -1.78 6.67 -7.00
C ARG A 44 -2.55 5.49 -6.40
N LEU A 45 -2.58 5.42 -5.08
CA LEU A 45 -3.49 4.56 -4.33
C LEU A 45 -4.70 5.39 -3.90
N LEU A 46 -5.88 5.01 -4.38
CA LEU A 46 -7.16 5.62 -4.07
C LEU A 46 -7.99 4.68 -3.20
N PHE A 47 -9.03 5.21 -2.57
CA PHE A 47 -10.00 4.42 -1.80
C PHE A 47 -11.42 4.83 -2.21
N ASP A 48 -12.30 3.85 -2.40
CA ASP A 48 -13.71 4.10 -2.64
C ASP A 48 -14.49 4.37 -1.33
N ASP A 49 -15.79 4.62 -1.47
CA ASP A 49 -16.68 4.87 -0.33
C ASP A 49 -16.81 3.66 0.61
N ASN A 50 -16.45 2.45 0.15
CA ASN A 50 -16.49 1.21 0.91
C ASN A 50 -15.11 0.80 1.48
N ASP A 51 -14.11 1.68 1.46
CA ASP A 51 -12.72 1.39 1.87
C ASP A 51 -11.97 0.38 0.97
N ASN A 52 -12.47 0.06 -0.22
CA ASN A 52 -11.69 -0.74 -1.17
C ASN A 52 -10.59 0.12 -1.76
N TRP A 53 -9.37 -0.41 -1.79
CA TRP A 53 -8.24 0.25 -2.43
C TRP A 53 -8.33 0.09 -3.96
N ILE A 54 -7.89 1.13 -4.67
CA ILE A 54 -7.81 1.15 -6.13
C ILE A 54 -6.43 1.69 -6.49
N TYR A 55 -5.67 0.92 -7.26
CA TYR A 55 -4.44 1.40 -7.86
C TYR A 55 -4.71 2.08 -9.20
N ASP A 56 -4.43 3.38 -9.26
CA ASP A 56 -4.50 4.22 -10.45
C ASP A 56 -3.08 4.41 -11.02
N GLY A 57 -2.66 3.43 -11.82
CA GLY A 57 -1.35 3.37 -12.46
C GLY A 57 -1.17 2.07 -13.25
N ASP A 58 -0.03 1.94 -13.93
CA ASP A 58 0.26 0.86 -14.88
C ASP A 58 1.65 0.23 -14.69
N LEU A 59 2.41 0.66 -13.67
CA LEU A 59 3.82 0.28 -13.47
C LEU A 59 4.05 -0.72 -12.32
N LEU A 60 3.03 -1.00 -11.52
CA LEU A 60 3.08 -2.01 -10.45
C LEU A 60 2.36 -3.27 -10.89
N ASP A 61 2.97 -4.43 -10.63
CA ASP A 61 2.26 -5.70 -10.73
C ASP A 61 1.28 -5.90 -9.57
N VAL A 62 0.44 -6.94 -9.64
CA VAL A 62 -0.59 -7.20 -8.62
C VAL A 62 0.00 -7.42 -7.23
N ASN A 63 1.14 -8.10 -7.11
CA ASN A 63 1.76 -8.35 -5.81
C ASN A 63 2.32 -7.06 -5.22
N GLU A 64 2.95 -6.22 -6.04
CA GLU A 64 3.44 -4.91 -5.61
C GLU A 64 2.29 -3.98 -5.19
N GLN A 65 1.15 -4.06 -5.88
CA GLN A 65 -0.07 -3.33 -5.48
C GLN A 65 -0.57 -3.79 -4.11
N GLU A 66 -0.64 -5.10 -3.87
CA GLU A 66 -1.04 -5.68 -2.59
C GLU A 66 -0.10 -5.29 -1.44
N ASP A 67 1.22 -5.33 -1.66
CA ASP A 67 2.22 -4.91 -0.68
C ASP A 67 2.00 -3.45 -0.25
N VAL A 68 1.84 -2.55 -1.24
CA VAL A 68 1.63 -1.12 -1.00
C VAL A 68 0.30 -0.87 -0.28
N ALA A 69 -0.78 -1.54 -0.71
CA ALA A 69 -2.09 -1.42 -0.07
C ALA A 69 -2.09 -1.99 1.36
N GLY A 70 -1.37 -3.09 1.59
CA GLY A 70 -1.24 -3.77 2.87
C GLY A 70 -0.60 -2.91 3.95
N ILE A 71 0.38 -2.07 3.58
CA ILE A 71 0.99 -1.09 4.50
C ILE A 71 0.01 -0.02 4.98
N ILE A 72 -0.89 0.43 4.09
CA ILE A 72 -1.86 1.48 4.42
C ILE A 72 -3.05 0.92 5.20
N THR A 73 -3.57 -0.23 4.77
CA THR A 73 -4.75 -0.85 5.37
C THR A 73 -4.44 -1.65 6.63
N GLY A 74 -3.18 -2.04 6.84
CA GLY A 74 -2.76 -2.93 7.93
C GLY A 74 -3.11 -4.39 7.69
N CYS A 75 -3.72 -4.73 6.53
CA CYS A 75 -4.16 -6.08 6.20
C CYS A 75 -3.00 -7.06 6.00
N GLN A 76 -1.77 -6.59 5.81
CA GLN A 76 -0.60 -7.47 5.67
C GLN A 76 -0.39 -8.33 6.93
N ARG A 77 -0.59 -7.74 8.12
CA ARG A 77 -0.51 -8.48 9.39
C ARG A 77 -1.62 -9.52 9.53
N GLU A 78 -2.84 -9.18 9.12
CA GLU A 78 -3.99 -10.10 9.22
C GLU A 78 -3.85 -11.26 8.24
N MET A 79 -3.31 -11.01 7.04
CA MET A 79 -2.99 -12.06 6.07
C MET A 79 -1.85 -12.96 6.56
N ASP A 80 -0.79 -12.41 7.14
CA ASP A 80 0.30 -13.19 7.73
C ASP A 80 -0.19 -14.07 8.90
N GLU A 81 -1.06 -13.53 9.76
CA GLU A 81 -1.71 -14.26 10.84
C GLU A 81 -2.60 -15.41 10.30
N LEU A 82 -3.35 -15.17 9.22
CA LEU A 82 -4.15 -16.20 8.55
C LEU A 82 -3.28 -17.30 7.92
N LEU A 83 -2.25 -16.93 7.15
CA LEU A 83 -1.33 -17.89 6.52
C LEU A 83 -0.63 -18.77 7.55
N LYS A 84 -0.23 -18.18 8.69
CA LYS A 84 0.36 -18.93 9.79
C LYS A 84 -0.63 -19.92 10.40
N SER A 85 -1.89 -19.52 10.58
CA SER A 85 -2.92 -20.41 11.13
C SER A 85 -3.22 -21.62 10.25
N ILE A 86 -3.07 -21.47 8.92
CA ILE A 86 -3.28 -22.56 7.94
C ILE A 86 -2.08 -23.52 7.88
N GLN A 87 -0.86 -23.05 8.19
CA GLN A 87 0.36 -23.87 8.17
C GLN A 87 0.59 -24.67 9.46
N GLU A 88 -0.13 -24.34 10.54
CA GLU A 88 -0.06 -25.05 11.82
C GLU A 88 -1.07 -26.21 11.94
N GLU A 89 -1.84 -26.51 10.87
CA GLU A 89 -2.66 -27.74 10.70
C GLU A 89 -1.93 -28.81 9.86
#